data_AF-A0A3B9N0T9-F1
#
_entry.id   AF-A0A3B9N0T9-F1
#
_cell.length_a   1.000
_cell.length_b   1.000
_cell.length_c   1.000
_cell.angle_alpha   90.00
_cell.angle_beta   90.00
_cell.angle_gamma   90.00
#
_symmetry.space_group_name_H-M   'P 1'
#
loop_
_entity.id
_entity.type
_entity.pdbx_description
1 polymer ?
#
loop_
_entity_poly.entity_id
_entity_poly.type
_entity_poly.pdbx_seq_one_letter_code
_entity_poly.pdbx_strand_id
1 'polypeptide(L)'
;MWRHSNKTMLNLNKLIMNDLDFLVGIAFFAVVYGIFHLYVRRKERLALIEKGQTAAIFNSESNVSPSLKYGIFFIGIAIGFLMGEILSQNTHLEEGIAYLSMIFLFGGISLVIYYFIAKKHTRKE
;
A
#
# COMPACT_ATOMS: atom_id res chain seq x y z
N MET A 1 -7.46 40.09 -30.97
CA MET A 1 -8.46 39.03 -30.66
C MET A 1 -7.86 37.63 -30.46
N TRP A 2 -6.53 37.43 -30.57
CA TRP A 2 -5.87 36.11 -30.45
C TRP A 2 -5.49 35.65 -29.02
N ARG A 3 -5.62 36.51 -28.00
CA ARG A 3 -5.13 36.22 -26.63
C ARG A 3 -6.11 35.40 -25.76
N HIS A 4 -7.37 35.24 -26.18
CA HIS A 4 -8.39 34.55 -25.39
C HIS A 4 -8.41 33.03 -25.62
N SER A 5 -8.13 32.58 -26.85
CA SER A 5 -8.11 31.16 -27.22
C SER A 5 -7.02 30.35 -26.50
N ASN A 6 -5.88 30.97 -26.17
CA ASN A 6 -4.78 30.25 -25.52
C ASN A 6 -5.07 29.90 -24.04
N LYS A 7 -5.87 30.74 -23.34
CA LYS A 7 -6.25 30.47 -21.94
C LYS A 7 -7.26 29.33 -21.82
N THR A 8 -8.20 29.22 -22.77
CA THR A 8 -9.16 28.11 -22.79
C THR A 8 -8.47 26.79 -23.14
N MET A 9 -7.51 26.80 -24.06
CA MET A 9 -6.68 25.62 -24.39
C MET A 9 -5.80 25.17 -23.21
N LEU A 10 -5.20 26.11 -22.46
CA LEU A 10 -4.41 25.79 -21.25
C LEU A 10 -5.25 25.19 -20.13
N ASN A 11 -6.46 25.70 -19.90
CA ASN A 11 -7.37 25.14 -18.90
C ASN A 11 -7.87 23.75 -19.31
N LEU A 12 -8.13 23.52 -20.61
CA LEU A 12 -8.55 22.22 -21.13
C LEU A 12 -7.45 21.17 -20.95
N ASN A 13 -6.20 21.51 -21.28
CA ASN A 13 -5.06 20.63 -21.08
C ASN A 13 -4.80 20.35 -19.59
N LYS A 14 -4.95 21.35 -18.72
CA LYS A 14 -4.80 21.16 -17.27
C LYS A 14 -5.88 20.23 -16.70
N LEU A 15 -7.10 20.31 -17.20
CA LEU A 15 -8.20 19.43 -16.81
C LEU A 15 -7.94 17.99 -17.27
N ILE A 16 -7.54 17.81 -18.52
CA ILE A 16 -7.18 16.49 -19.09
C ILE A 16 -5.98 15.89 -18.36
N MET A 17 -4.96 16.68 -18.01
CA MET A 17 -3.79 16.21 -17.25
C MET A 17 -4.17 15.76 -15.84
N ASN A 18 -5.02 16.51 -15.13
CA ASN A 18 -5.48 16.11 -13.80
C ASN A 18 -6.32 14.82 -13.83
N ASP A 19 -7.19 14.68 -14.83
CA ASP A 19 -8.00 13.46 -15.01
C ASP A 19 -7.11 12.24 -15.34
N LEU A 20 -6.04 12.46 -16.11
CA LEU A 20 -5.04 11.43 -16.40
C LEU A 20 -4.25 11.02 -15.15
N ASP A 21 -3.83 11.97 -14.31
CA ASP A 21 -3.11 11.68 -13.06
C ASP A 21 -3.98 10.86 -12.09
N PHE A 22 -5.28 11.18 -12.01
CA PHE A 22 -6.23 10.40 -11.21
C PHE A 22 -6.44 8.98 -11.77
N LEU A 23 -6.55 8.84 -13.09
CA LEU A 23 -6.66 7.54 -13.77
C LEU A 23 -5.42 6.68 -13.54
N VAL A 24 -4.22 7.28 -13.60
CA VAL A 24 -2.95 6.59 -13.34
C VAL A 24 -2.88 6.10 -11.89
N GLY A 25 -3.34 6.91 -10.92
CA GLY A 25 -3.41 6.51 -9.52
C GLY A 25 -4.32 5.30 -9.29
N ILE A 26 -5.51 5.30 -9.89
CA ILE A 26 -6.47 4.18 -9.79
C ILE A 26 -5.91 2.93 -10.49
N ALA A 27 -5.32 3.08 -11.68
CA ALA A 27 -4.73 1.97 -12.42
C ALA A 27 -3.59 1.31 -11.63
N PHE A 28 -2.74 2.12 -10.97
CA PHE A 28 -1.67 1.61 -10.13
C PHE A 28 -2.20 0.79 -8.95
N PHE A 29 -3.22 1.30 -8.24
CA PHE A 29 -3.88 0.55 -7.16
C PHE A 29 -4.53 -0.75 -7.65
N ALA A 30 -5.17 -0.74 -8.83
CA ALA A 30 -5.78 -1.92 -9.42
C ALA A 30 -4.74 -2.99 -9.81
N VAL A 31 -3.58 -2.58 -10.33
CA VAL A 31 -2.46 -3.48 -10.66
C VAL A 31 -1.86 -4.10 -9.40
N VAL A 32 -1.63 -3.29 -8.36
CA VAL A 32 -1.12 -3.78 -7.06
C VAL A 32 -2.10 -4.80 -6.47
N TYR A 33 -3.40 -4.51 -6.48
CA TYR A 33 -4.44 -5.45 -6.06
C TYR A 33 -4.47 -6.72 -6.92
N GLY A 34 -4.33 -6.58 -8.24
CA GLY A 34 -4.28 -7.70 -9.18
C GLY A 34 -3.11 -8.64 -8.94
N ILE A 35 -1.91 -8.08 -8.70
CA ILE A 35 -0.70 -8.85 -8.35
C ILE A 35 -0.93 -9.60 -7.04
N PHE A 36 -1.55 -8.96 -6.05
CA PHE A 36 -1.86 -9.58 -4.76
C PHE A 36 -2.83 -10.76 -4.90
N HIS A 37 -3.93 -10.58 -5.63
CA HIS A 37 -4.90 -11.64 -5.89
C HIS A 37 -4.28 -12.82 -6.66
N LEU A 38 -3.39 -12.54 -7.62
CA LEU A 38 -2.63 -13.57 -8.33
C LEU A 38 -1.64 -14.31 -7.43
N TYR A 39 -0.98 -13.61 -6.49
CA TYR A 39 -0.03 -14.21 -5.56
C TYR A 39 -0.71 -15.19 -4.59
N VAL A 40 -1.91 -14.84 -4.10
CA VAL A 40 -2.71 -15.70 -3.21
C VAL A 40 -3.02 -17.05 -3.88
N ARG A 41 -3.45 -17.06 -5.15
CA ARG A 41 -3.79 -18.31 -5.86
C ARG A 41 -2.57 -19.16 -6.24
N ARG A 42 -1.39 -18.56 -6.44
CA ARG A 42 -0.17 -19.32 -6.78
C ARG A 42 0.36 -20.13 -5.60
N LYS A 43 0.13 -19.69 -4.35
CA LYS A 43 0.55 -20.42 -3.15
C LYS A 43 -0.21 -21.73 -2.95
N GLU A 44 -1.48 -21.79 -3.32
CA GLU A 44 -2.30 -23.01 -3.17
C GLU A 44 -1.76 -24.19 -3.99
N ARG A 45 -1.21 -23.93 -5.18
CA ARG A 45 -0.66 -24.98 -6.06
C ARG A 45 0.79 -25.35 -5.76
N LEU A 46 1.60 -24.41 -5.27
CA LEU A 46 2.99 -24.67 -4.85
C LEU A 46 3.06 -25.48 -3.54
N ALA A 47 2.14 -25.21 -2.60
CA ALA A 47 2.04 -25.95 -1.34
C ALA A 47 1.65 -27.43 -1.51
N LEU A 48 1.12 -27.83 -2.68
CA LEU A 48 0.80 -29.23 -2.99
C LEU A 48 1.99 -30.00 -3.59
N ILE A 49 3.00 -29.32 -4.12
CA ILE A 49 4.21 -29.93 -4.69
C ILE A 49 5.32 -30.07 -3.63
N GLU A 50 5.43 -29.11 -2.70
CA GLU A 50 6.34 -29.20 -1.55
C GLU A 50 5.91 -30.24 -0.49
N LYS A 51 4.68 -30.76 -0.57
CA LYS A 51 4.20 -31.87 0.28
C LYS A 51 4.84 -33.23 -0.01
N GLY A 52 5.76 -33.33 -0.98
CA GLY A 52 6.53 -34.55 -1.27
C GLY A 52 7.80 -34.76 -0.43
N GLN A 53 8.37 -33.72 0.19
CA GLN A 53 9.53 -33.84 1.07
C GLN A 53 9.49 -32.74 2.14
N THR A 54 9.50 -33.14 3.42
CA THR A 54 9.66 -32.27 4.61
C THR A 54 8.39 -31.66 5.22
N ALA A 55 7.40 -32.51 5.53
CA ALA A 55 6.25 -32.14 6.36
C ALA A 55 6.52 -32.06 7.88
N ALA A 56 7.79 -32.00 8.34
CA ALA A 56 8.13 -32.08 9.77
C ALA A 56 8.79 -30.82 10.37
N ILE A 57 9.27 -29.87 9.56
CA ILE A 57 10.00 -28.69 10.08
C ILE A 57 9.21 -27.37 9.88
N PHE A 58 8.12 -27.38 9.10
CA PHE A 58 7.33 -26.19 8.81
C PHE A 58 5.96 -26.12 9.49
N ASN A 59 5.66 -27.06 10.40
CA ASN A 59 4.41 -27.05 11.16
C ASN A 59 4.54 -26.37 12.55
N SER A 60 5.67 -25.74 12.85
CA SER A 60 5.92 -25.04 14.14
C SER A 60 6.16 -23.53 14.02
N GLU A 61 6.12 -22.97 12.81
CA GLU A 61 6.12 -21.52 12.62
C GLU A 61 4.86 -21.12 11.87
N SER A 62 3.80 -21.00 12.67
CA SER A 62 2.61 -20.17 12.45
C SER A 62 2.42 -19.68 11.02
N ASN A 63 1.43 -20.25 10.33
CA ASN A 63 0.81 -19.73 9.12
C ASN A 63 0.19 -18.33 9.35
N VAL A 64 0.97 -17.34 9.77
CA VAL A 64 0.56 -15.94 9.72
C VAL A 64 0.58 -15.59 8.25
N SER A 65 -0.60 -15.70 7.62
CA SER A 65 -0.73 -15.50 6.17
C SER A 65 0.05 -14.25 5.74
N PRO A 66 0.90 -14.35 4.69
CA PRO A 66 1.62 -13.17 4.18
C PRO A 66 0.63 -12.06 3.83
N SER A 67 -0.62 -12.43 3.51
CA SER A 67 -1.74 -11.52 3.31
C SER A 67 -1.99 -10.58 4.50
N LEU A 68 -1.85 -11.06 5.73
CA LEU A 68 -2.06 -10.24 6.94
C LEU A 68 -0.95 -9.20 7.14
N LYS A 69 0.30 -9.54 6.79
CA LYS A 69 1.45 -8.61 6.84
C LYS A 69 1.23 -7.41 5.92
N TYR A 70 0.86 -7.70 4.68
CA TYR A 70 0.62 -6.65 3.70
C TYR A 70 -0.67 -5.87 3.99
N GLY A 71 -1.71 -6.53 4.51
CA GLY A 71 -2.96 -5.85 4.90
C GLY A 71 -2.73 -4.77 5.96
N ILE A 72 -2.02 -5.10 7.04
CA ILE A 72 -1.69 -4.14 8.10
C ILE A 72 -0.79 -3.01 7.56
N PHE A 73 0.15 -3.34 6.68
CA PHE A 73 1.02 -2.33 6.04
C PHE A 73 0.25 -1.33 5.16
N PHE A 74 -0.67 -1.81 4.32
CA PHE A 74 -1.50 -0.93 3.49
C PHE A 74 -2.43 -0.04 4.33
N ILE A 75 -2.96 -0.55 5.44
CA ILE A 75 -3.75 0.25 6.39
C ILE A 75 -2.88 1.37 7.00
N GLY A 76 -1.65 1.06 7.38
CA GLY A 76 -0.69 2.05 7.88
C GLY A 76 -0.40 3.18 6.87
N ILE A 77 -0.21 2.83 5.60
CA ILE A 77 0.01 3.82 4.53
C ILE A 77 -1.22 4.70 4.33
N ALA A 78 -2.43 4.12 4.31
CA ALA A 78 -3.67 4.88 4.13
C ALA A 78 -3.88 5.91 5.26
N ILE A 79 -3.63 5.51 6.51
CA ILE A 79 -3.70 6.41 7.68
C ILE A 79 -2.61 7.48 7.60
N GLY A 80 -1.39 7.10 7.18
CA GLY A 80 -0.28 8.04 7.00
C GLY A 80 -0.56 9.10 5.94
N PHE A 81 -1.26 8.74 4.86
CA PHE A 81 -1.64 9.70 3.81
C PHE A 81 -2.66 10.72 4.31
N LEU A 82 -3.69 10.27 5.03
CA LEU A 82 -4.70 11.14 5.65
C LEU A 82 -4.06 12.11 6.66
N MET A 83 -3.14 11.61 7.49
CA MET A 83 -2.43 12.45 8.46
C MET A 83 -1.41 13.38 7.81
N GLY A 84 -0.78 12.96 6.70
CA GLY A 84 0.11 13.79 5.90
C GLY A 84 -0.58 15.04 5.37
N GLU A 85 -1.79 14.91 4.82
CA GLU A 85 -2.61 16.03 4.33
C GLU A 85 -2.97 17.00 5.47
N ILE A 86 -3.44 16.47 6.59
CA ILE A 86 -3.80 17.28 7.77
C ILE A 86 -2.58 18.05 8.28
N LEU A 87 -1.41 17.41 8.31
CA LEU A 87 -0.19 18.05 8.78
C LEU A 87 0.30 19.10 7.77
N SER A 88 0.20 18.84 6.48
CA SER A 88 0.59 19.77 5.42
C SER A 88 -0.27 21.04 5.42
N GLN A 89 -1.56 20.94 5.75
CA GLN A 89 -2.43 22.12 5.82
C GLN A 89 -2.22 22.96 7.08
N ASN A 90 -1.78 22.35 8.18
CA ASN A 90 -1.57 23.05 9.47
C ASN A 90 -0.13 23.55 9.67
N THR A 91 0.83 23.03 8.89
CA THR A 91 2.26 23.34 9.05
C THR A 91 2.81 23.92 7.76
N HIS A 92 3.64 24.96 7.81
CA HIS A 92 4.37 25.49 6.64
C HIS A 92 5.52 24.56 6.19
N LEU A 93 5.34 23.25 6.32
CA LEU A 93 6.28 22.25 5.82
C LEU A 93 6.05 22.05 4.32
N GLU A 94 7.11 21.74 3.60
CA GLU A 94 7.00 21.33 2.20
C GLU A 94 6.10 20.09 2.11
N GLU A 95 5.03 20.18 1.31
CA GLU A 95 4.02 19.13 1.12
C GLU A 95 4.67 17.74 0.98
N GLY A 96 5.69 17.63 0.12
CA GLY A 96 6.40 16.38 -0.12
C GLY A 96 7.03 15.76 1.14
N ILE A 97 7.62 16.58 2.02
CA ILE A 97 8.27 16.12 3.24
C ILE A 97 7.24 15.69 4.28
N ALA A 98 6.12 16.41 4.38
CA ALA A 98 5.02 16.06 5.27
C ALA A 98 4.42 14.69 4.92
N TYR A 99 4.14 14.44 3.64
CA TYR A 99 3.65 13.14 3.16
C TYR A 99 4.66 12.02 3.38
N LEU A 100 5.92 12.20 2.94
CA LEU A 100 6.96 11.19 3.09
C LEU A 100 7.16 10.79 4.55
N SER A 101 7.21 11.79 5.44
CA SER A 101 7.43 11.56 6.87
C SER A 101 6.27 10.80 7.51
N MET A 102 5.03 11.19 7.22
CA MET A 102 3.85 10.52 7.81
C MET A 102 3.65 9.11 7.25
N ILE A 103 3.84 8.89 5.95
CA ILE A 103 3.73 7.56 5.34
C ILE A 103 4.80 6.62 5.92
N PHE A 104 6.03 7.08 6.08
CA PHE A 104 7.11 6.26 6.64
C PHE A 104 6.88 5.97 8.12
N LEU A 105 6.39 6.95 8.88
CA LEU A 105 6.09 6.80 10.31
C LEU A 105 4.93 5.81 10.54
N PHE A 106 3.76 6.04 9.93
CA PHE A 106 2.61 5.16 10.11
C PHE A 106 2.78 3.81 9.41
N GLY A 107 3.45 3.78 8.25
CA GLY A 107 3.86 2.54 7.59
C GLY A 107 4.81 1.71 8.45
N GLY A 108 5.80 2.34 9.09
CA GLY A 108 6.72 1.68 10.02
C GLY A 108 6.00 1.14 11.26
N ILE A 109 5.15 1.95 11.90
CA ILE A 109 4.36 1.54 13.09
C ILE A 109 3.50 0.32 12.78
N SER A 110 2.86 0.28 11.61
CA SER A 110 2.03 -0.85 11.21
C SER A 110 2.82 -2.17 11.14
N LEU A 111 4.07 -2.11 10.67
CA LEU A 111 4.96 -3.27 10.60
C LEU A 111 5.40 -3.76 11.99
N VAL A 112 5.64 -2.83 12.92
CA VAL A 112 5.95 -3.13 14.32
C VAL A 112 4.75 -3.79 15.01
N ILE A 113 3.54 -3.28 14.77
CA ILE A 113 2.28 -3.87 15.28
C ILE A 113 2.12 -5.29 14.73
N TYR A 114 2.38 -5.50 13.44
CA TYR A 114 2.34 -6.84 12.85
C TYR A 114 3.32 -7.80 13.54
N TYR A 115 4.56 -7.36 13.82
CA TYR A 115 5.54 -8.18 14.55
C TYR A 115 5.05 -8.56 15.95
N PHE A 116 4.44 -7.63 16.68
CA PHE A 116 3.86 -7.92 18.00
C PHE A 116 2.69 -8.91 17.93
N ILE A 117 1.81 -8.77 16.93
CA ILE A 117 0.69 -9.69 16.70
C ILE A 117 1.23 -11.08 16.36
N ALA A 118 2.16 -11.17 15.41
CA ALA A 118 2.79 -12.43 15.00
C ALA A 118 3.51 -13.12 16.17
N LYS A 119 4.22 -12.35 17.01
CA LYS A 119 4.90 -12.85 18.22
C LYS A 119 3.93 -13.32 19.31
N LYS A 120 2.73 -12.74 19.40
CA LYS A 120 1.69 -13.17 20.35
C LYS A 120 1.04 -14.48 19.91
N HIS A 121 0.90 -14.70 18.61
CA HIS A 121 0.37 -15.95 18.07
C HIS A 121 1.32 -17.14 18.27
N THR A 122 2.63 -16.91 18.23
CA THR A 122 3.66 -17.95 18.47
C THR A 122 3.84 -18.36 19.93
N ARG A 123 3.28 -17.62 20.90
CA ARG A 123 3.35 -17.96 22.34
C ARG A 123 2.12 -18.70 22.87
N LYS A 124 1.11 -18.91 22.02
CA LYS A 124 -0.13 -19.60 22.41
C LYS A 124 -0.20 -21.05 21.94
N GLU A 125 0.88 -21.52 21.31
CA GLU A 125 1.18 -22.94 21.12
C GLU A 125 2.29 -23.33 22.08
#